data_AF-A0A9D5W842-F1
#
_entry.id   AF-A0A9D5W842-F1
#
_cell.length_a   1.000
_cell.length_b   1.000
_cell.length_c   1.000
_cell.angle_alpha   90.00
_cell.angle_beta   90.00
_cell.angle_gamma   90.00
#
_symmetry.space_group_name_H-M   'P 1'
#
loop_
_entity.id
_entity.type
_entity.pdbx_description
1 polymer ?
#
loop_
_entity_poly.entity_id
_entity_poly.type
_entity_poly.pdbx_seq_one_letter_code
_entity_poly.pdbx_strand_id
1 'polypeptide(L)'
;IAALPGVSVRHVPFYSKINMLSVYFLHRNLAAISAVHDGFSGPAMAARLLRDAFKHLCAFNYTQMHWQVAGVNDFLRGPDNLAQTDVSALRARDEAFAKKWDIAPRPVVADTAARPFDTEPSAGFARGLLRALTLGGHLVPAALLDAKPSLYVTHRVGQWRANFGHTRSHCLNRGVHSCQGLPMRRLLGLALFARALVCAWRLALGFWKIRRVWRERAGEMASAASWRSLLGLEKD
;
A
#
# COMPACT_ATOMS: atom_id res chain seq x y z
N ILE A 1 -0.94 14.54 -24.26
CA ILE A 1 0.48 14.23 -23.92
C ILE A 1 0.92 13.11 -24.85
N ALA A 2 2.01 13.28 -25.60
CA ALA A 2 2.57 12.25 -26.48
C ALA A 2 4.04 12.00 -26.13
N ALA A 3 4.41 10.74 -25.87
CA ALA A 3 5.80 10.36 -25.68
C ALA A 3 6.48 10.23 -27.06
N LEU A 4 7.65 10.85 -27.23
CA LEU A 4 8.39 10.85 -28.49
C LEU A 4 9.44 9.73 -28.49
N PRO A 5 9.30 8.68 -29.32
CA PRO A 5 10.31 7.64 -29.42
C PRO A 5 11.68 8.22 -29.80
N GLY A 6 12.75 7.71 -29.20
CA GLY A 6 14.11 8.18 -29.46
C GLY A 6 14.52 9.41 -28.64
N VAL A 7 13.58 10.12 -28.00
CA VAL A 7 13.91 11.20 -27.05
C VAL A 7 13.78 10.67 -25.63
N SER A 8 14.91 10.54 -24.95
CA SER A 8 14.95 10.00 -23.58
C SER A 8 16.02 10.68 -22.72
N VAL A 9 15.79 10.65 -21.42
CA VAL A 9 16.79 11.00 -20.41
C VAL A 9 17.08 9.78 -19.55
N ARG A 10 18.33 9.61 -19.13
CA ARG A 10 18.67 8.57 -18.16
C ARG A 10 18.11 8.98 -16.81
N HIS A 11 17.15 8.21 -16.31
CA HIS A 11 16.56 8.42 -15.00
C HIS A 11 16.64 7.13 -14.17
N VAL A 12 16.89 7.30 -12.87
CA VAL A 12 16.99 6.21 -11.90
C VAL A 12 15.69 5.40 -11.87
N PRO A 13 15.74 4.06 -12.01
CA PRO A 13 14.55 3.24 -12.17
C PRO A 13 13.72 3.15 -10.88
N PHE A 14 12.41 2.98 -11.02
CA PHE A 14 11.46 3.01 -9.89
C PHE A 14 11.76 1.99 -8.78
N TYR A 15 12.31 0.81 -9.11
CA TYR A 15 12.61 -0.23 -8.12
C TYR A 15 13.64 0.21 -7.07
N SER A 16 14.48 1.20 -7.37
CA SER A 16 15.48 1.75 -6.45
C SER A 16 14.93 2.87 -5.56
N LYS A 17 13.72 3.38 -5.82
CA LYS A 17 13.10 4.51 -5.12
C LYS A 17 11.90 4.12 -4.24
N ILE A 18 11.66 2.82 -4.06
CA ILE A 18 10.49 2.34 -3.32
C ILE A 18 10.72 2.56 -1.82
N ASN A 19 10.14 3.64 -1.27
CA ASN A 19 10.03 3.84 0.17
C ASN A 19 8.69 3.29 0.69
N MET A 20 8.58 3.05 2.01
CA MET A 20 7.34 2.54 2.62
C MET A 20 6.18 3.56 2.55
N LEU A 21 6.48 4.86 2.61
CA LEU A 21 5.49 5.94 2.47
C LEU A 21 4.95 6.10 1.04
N SER A 22 5.51 5.44 0.05
CA SER A 22 5.12 5.60 -1.35
C SER A 22 3.69 5.09 -1.56
N VAL A 23 3.28 4.06 -0.81
CA VAL A 23 1.91 3.55 -0.80
C VAL A 23 0.92 4.52 -0.16
N TYR A 24 1.34 5.28 0.86
CA TYR A 24 0.53 6.37 1.43
C TYR A 24 0.23 7.42 0.36
N PHE A 25 1.27 7.96 -0.29
CA PHE A 25 1.10 8.98 -1.32
C PHE A 25 0.35 8.46 -2.53
N LEU A 26 0.65 7.23 -2.97
CA LEU A 26 -0.03 6.60 -4.11
C LEU A 26 -1.54 6.55 -3.88
N HIS A 27 -2.00 6.04 -2.73
CA HIS A 27 -3.43 5.87 -2.50
C HIS A 27 -4.15 7.19 -2.22
N ARG A 28 -3.52 8.10 -1.47
CA ARG A 28 -4.05 9.44 -1.24
C ARG A 28 -4.20 10.21 -2.55
N ASN A 29 -3.13 10.28 -3.34
CA ASN A 29 -3.09 11.10 -4.55
C ASN A 29 -3.94 10.47 -5.66
N LEU A 30 -3.98 9.13 -5.77
CA LEU A 30 -4.88 8.48 -6.72
C LEU A 30 -6.35 8.80 -6.41
N ALA A 31 -6.75 8.78 -5.13
CA ALA A 31 -8.11 9.14 -4.74
C ALA A 31 -8.43 10.61 -5.04
N ALA A 32 -7.49 11.53 -4.76
CA ALA A 32 -7.61 12.95 -5.08
C ALA A 32 -7.77 13.19 -6.59
N ILE A 33 -6.90 12.60 -7.41
CA ILE A 33 -6.97 12.69 -8.88
C ILE A 33 -8.30 12.12 -9.39
N SER A 34 -8.75 11.00 -8.84
CA SER A 34 -10.02 10.37 -9.22
C SER A 34 -11.23 11.23 -8.88
N ALA A 35 -11.17 11.99 -7.78
CA ALA A 35 -12.20 12.95 -7.39
C ALA A 35 -12.24 14.14 -8.36
N VAL A 36 -11.09 14.71 -8.70
CA VAL A 36 -11.01 15.89 -9.58
C VAL A 36 -11.40 15.54 -11.02
N HIS A 37 -10.90 14.43 -11.56
CA HIS A 37 -11.01 14.08 -13.00
C HIS A 37 -11.97 12.93 -13.33
N ASP A 38 -12.91 12.60 -12.43
CA ASP A 38 -13.98 11.60 -12.69
C ASP A 38 -13.44 10.18 -12.91
N GLY A 39 -12.21 9.89 -12.48
CA GLY A 39 -11.51 8.66 -12.87
C GLY A 39 -12.18 7.38 -12.34
N PHE A 40 -12.69 7.38 -11.11
CA PHE A 40 -13.29 6.19 -10.49
C PHE A 40 -14.47 6.55 -9.57
N SER A 41 -15.44 5.64 -9.45
CA SER A 41 -16.51 5.72 -8.47
C SER A 41 -16.02 5.36 -7.06
N GLY A 42 -16.74 5.81 -6.02
CA GLY A 42 -16.47 5.43 -4.63
C GLY A 42 -16.39 3.92 -4.41
N PRO A 43 -17.37 3.13 -4.91
CA PRO A 43 -17.31 1.67 -4.85
C PRO A 43 -16.10 1.05 -5.56
N ALA A 44 -15.72 1.55 -6.74
CA ALA A 44 -14.53 1.07 -7.45
C ALA A 44 -13.24 1.34 -6.66
N MET A 45 -13.14 2.54 -6.07
CA MET A 45 -12.03 2.90 -5.19
C MET A 45 -12.00 2.05 -3.91
N ALA A 46 -13.15 1.75 -3.32
CA ALA A 46 -13.28 0.90 -2.15
C ALA A 46 -12.86 -0.55 -2.45
N ALA A 47 -13.30 -1.10 -3.59
CA ALA A 47 -12.90 -2.42 -4.06
C ALA A 47 -11.38 -2.50 -4.30
N ARG A 48 -10.79 -1.46 -4.90
CA ARG A 48 -9.33 -1.37 -5.08
C ARG A 48 -8.60 -1.34 -3.75
N LEU A 49 -9.05 -0.52 -2.79
CA LEU A 49 -8.48 -0.44 -1.44
C LEU A 49 -8.49 -1.81 -0.77
N LEU A 50 -9.65 -2.49 -0.74
CA LEU A 50 -9.79 -3.80 -0.10
C LEU A 50 -8.96 -4.89 -0.77
N ARG A 51 -8.91 -4.89 -2.11
CA ARG A 51 -8.07 -5.82 -2.87
C ARG A 51 -6.60 -5.66 -2.50
N ASP A 52 -6.10 -4.43 -2.46
CA ASP A 52 -4.68 -4.18 -2.17
C ASP A 52 -4.37 -4.39 -0.68
N ALA A 53 -5.29 -4.07 0.23
CA ALA A 53 -5.18 -4.38 1.66
C ALA A 53 -5.14 -5.91 1.90
N PHE A 54 -5.97 -6.67 1.20
CA PHE A 54 -5.96 -8.13 1.27
C PHE A 54 -4.65 -8.74 0.75
N LYS A 55 -4.08 -8.18 -0.32
CA LYS A 55 -2.73 -8.57 -0.80
C LYS A 55 -1.67 -8.31 0.27
N HIS A 56 -1.68 -7.12 0.88
CA HIS A 56 -0.73 -6.79 1.95
C HIS A 56 -0.91 -7.67 3.18
N LEU A 57 -2.15 -8.00 3.54
CA LEU A 57 -2.47 -8.96 4.59
C LEU A 57 -1.85 -10.33 4.29
N CYS A 58 -2.08 -10.88 3.11
CA CYS A 58 -1.49 -12.17 2.70
C CYS A 58 0.04 -12.11 2.60
N ALA A 59 0.60 -10.95 2.23
CA ALA A 59 2.04 -10.73 2.15
C ALA A 59 2.72 -10.53 3.53
N PHE A 60 1.94 -10.49 4.63
CA PHE A 60 2.39 -10.06 5.96
C PHE A 60 3.03 -8.66 5.98
N ASN A 61 2.68 -7.82 5.02
CA ASN A 61 3.22 -6.47 4.87
C ASN A 61 2.30 -5.45 5.54
N TYR A 62 2.29 -5.47 6.87
CA TYR A 62 1.38 -4.66 7.70
C TYR A 62 1.67 -3.16 7.62
N THR A 63 2.93 -2.76 7.42
CA THR A 63 3.33 -1.37 7.22
C THR A 63 2.67 -0.79 5.96
N GLN A 64 2.69 -1.53 4.85
CA GLN A 64 2.06 -1.08 3.62
C GLN A 64 0.52 -0.97 3.75
N MET A 65 -0.13 -1.96 4.39
CA MET A 65 -1.57 -1.89 4.67
C MET A 65 -1.93 -0.70 5.58
N HIS A 66 -1.11 -0.42 6.60
CA HIS A 66 -1.30 0.73 7.48
C HIS A 66 -1.27 2.05 6.69
N TRP A 67 -0.22 2.24 5.89
CA TRP A 67 -0.03 3.47 5.11
C TRP A 67 -1.03 3.65 3.99
N GLN A 68 -1.46 2.55 3.37
CA GLN A 68 -2.56 2.55 2.41
C GLN A 68 -3.84 3.12 3.02
N VAL A 69 -4.25 2.61 4.18
CA VAL A 69 -5.46 3.08 4.88
C VAL A 69 -5.30 4.51 5.40
N ALA A 70 -4.11 4.86 5.90
CA ALA A 70 -3.81 6.23 6.33
C ALA A 70 -3.93 7.24 5.18
N GLY A 71 -3.41 6.91 3.99
CA GLY A 71 -3.48 7.77 2.82
C GLY A 71 -4.90 8.03 2.35
N VAL A 72 -5.74 6.99 2.33
CA VAL A 72 -7.17 7.16 1.97
C VAL A 72 -7.94 7.94 3.04
N ASN A 73 -7.67 7.71 4.33
CA ASN A 73 -8.30 8.49 5.40
C ASN A 73 -7.93 9.97 5.31
N ASP A 74 -6.68 10.29 4.95
CA ASP A 74 -6.24 11.67 4.76
C ASP A 74 -6.88 12.33 3.53
N PHE A 75 -7.12 11.56 2.46
CA PHE A 75 -7.95 12.04 1.34
C PHE A 75 -9.39 12.36 1.78
N LEU A 76 -9.99 11.53 2.64
CA LEU A 76 -11.34 11.72 3.16
C LEU A 76 -11.48 12.94 4.08
N ARG A 77 -10.36 13.49 4.59
CA ARG A 77 -10.35 14.75 5.36
C ARG A 77 -10.44 15.99 4.48
N GLY A 78 -10.25 15.85 3.17
CA GLY A 78 -10.38 16.94 2.20
C GLY A 78 -9.03 17.55 1.77
N PRO A 79 -9.09 18.51 0.84
CA PRO A 79 -7.92 19.08 0.17
C PRO A 79 -6.99 19.88 1.10
N ASP A 80 -7.51 20.52 2.15
CA ASP A 80 -6.69 21.34 3.05
C ASP A 80 -5.62 20.53 3.80
N ASN A 81 -5.89 19.24 4.04
CA ASN A 81 -4.94 18.32 4.64
C ASN A 81 -3.72 18.02 3.73
N LEU A 82 -3.83 18.28 2.41
CA LEU A 82 -2.72 18.08 1.48
C LEU A 82 -1.60 19.11 1.74
N ALA A 83 -1.96 20.38 1.94
CA ALA A 83 -1.02 21.47 2.21
C ALA A 83 -0.29 21.30 3.56
N GLN A 84 -0.95 20.65 4.52
CA GLN A 84 -0.44 20.46 5.89
C GLN A 84 0.38 19.17 6.06
N THR A 85 0.71 18.47 4.98
CA THR A 85 1.41 17.19 5.08
C THR A 85 2.89 17.37 5.42
N ASP A 86 3.25 17.14 6.68
CA ASP A 86 4.65 17.04 7.11
C ASP A 86 5.22 15.62 6.90
N VAL A 87 6.16 15.50 5.96
CA VAL A 87 6.83 14.23 5.64
C VAL A 87 7.68 13.71 6.82
N SER A 88 8.28 14.60 7.61
CA SER A 88 9.09 14.22 8.77
C SER A 88 8.21 13.61 9.85
N ALA A 89 7.05 14.21 10.13
CA ALA A 89 6.05 13.63 11.02
C ALA A 89 5.52 12.27 10.51
N LEU A 90 5.31 12.11 9.20
CA LEU A 90 4.92 10.81 8.63
C LEU A 90 6.00 9.74 8.84
N ARG A 91 7.28 10.07 8.67
CA ARG A 91 8.40 9.15 8.93
C ARG A 91 8.49 8.77 10.41
N ALA A 92 8.40 9.73 11.31
CA ALA A 92 8.41 9.46 12.75
C ALA A 92 7.24 8.54 13.17
N ARG A 93 6.06 8.73 12.57
CA ARG A 93 4.91 7.83 12.77
C ARG A 93 5.16 6.42 12.21
N ASP A 94 5.87 6.28 11.09
CA ASP A 94 6.23 4.97 10.52
C ASP A 94 7.14 4.19 11.47
N GLU A 95 8.21 4.85 11.93
CA GLU A 95 9.17 4.28 12.87
C GLU A 95 8.49 3.86 14.18
N ALA A 96 7.64 4.74 14.73
CA ALA A 96 6.88 4.45 15.94
C ALA A 96 5.91 3.27 15.75
N PHE A 97 5.23 3.19 14.59
CA PHE A 97 4.33 2.09 14.27
C PHE A 97 5.08 0.77 14.12
N ALA A 98 6.19 0.77 13.38
CA ALA A 98 7.02 -0.41 13.16
C ALA A 98 7.61 -0.93 14.48
N LYS A 99 8.08 -0.03 15.35
CA LYS A 99 8.61 -0.35 16.69
C LYS A 99 7.53 -0.92 17.60
N LYS A 100 6.36 -0.26 17.68
CA LYS A 100 5.25 -0.67 18.54
C LYS A 100 4.80 -2.12 18.29
N TRP A 101 4.80 -2.52 17.03
CA TRP A 101 4.29 -3.83 16.61
C TRP A 101 5.37 -4.86 16.26
N ASP A 102 6.65 -4.51 16.42
CA ASP A 102 7.79 -5.35 16.05
C ASP A 102 7.66 -5.91 14.62
N ILE A 103 7.41 -5.02 13.66
CA ILE A 103 7.23 -5.35 12.24
C ILE A 103 8.27 -4.69 11.34
N ALA A 104 9.34 -4.15 11.94
CA ALA A 104 10.46 -3.62 11.19
C ALA A 104 11.04 -4.74 10.28
N PRO A 105 11.29 -4.46 8.98
CA PRO A 105 11.90 -5.43 8.09
C PRO A 105 13.22 -5.93 8.67
N ARG A 106 13.36 -7.25 8.82
CA ARG A 106 14.60 -7.87 9.29
C ARG A 106 15.36 -8.40 8.07
N PRO A 107 16.59 -7.94 7.80
CA PRO A 107 17.37 -8.49 6.70
C PRO A 107 17.62 -9.97 6.98
N VAL A 108 17.34 -10.80 5.98
CA VAL A 108 17.60 -12.24 6.02
C VAL A 108 18.46 -12.62 4.83
N VAL A 109 19.34 -13.60 5.01
CA VAL A 109 20.07 -14.19 3.89
C VAL A 109 19.04 -14.94 3.04
N ALA A 110 18.94 -14.56 1.76
CA ALA A 110 18.08 -15.27 0.85
C ALA A 110 18.62 -16.69 0.66
N ASP A 111 17.75 -17.69 0.79
CA ASP A 111 18.08 -19.03 0.33
C ASP A 111 18.28 -18.97 -1.19
N THR A 112 19.52 -19.13 -1.64
CA THR A 112 19.91 -19.08 -3.06
C THR A 112 19.41 -20.29 -3.83
N ALA A 113 19.10 -21.40 -3.15
CA ALA A 113 18.50 -22.59 -3.75
C ALA A 113 16.98 -22.44 -3.90
N ALA A 114 16.34 -21.63 -3.05
CA ALA A 114 14.95 -21.26 -3.22
C ALA A 114 14.82 -20.35 -4.45
N ARG A 115 14.46 -20.93 -5.59
CA ARG A 115 13.99 -20.18 -6.76
C ARG A 115 12.55 -19.78 -6.50
N PRO A 116 12.23 -18.54 -6.05
CA PRO A 116 10.85 -18.13 -6.07
C PRO A 116 10.40 -18.16 -7.52
N PHE A 117 9.31 -18.88 -7.77
CA PHE A 117 8.76 -19.13 -9.10
C PHE A 117 8.79 -17.83 -9.93
N ASP A 118 9.37 -17.88 -11.13
CA ASP A 118 9.26 -16.75 -12.08
C ASP A 118 7.81 -16.57 -12.56
N THR A 119 6.98 -17.58 -12.32
CA THR A 119 5.54 -17.65 -12.57
C THR A 119 4.74 -17.57 -11.27
N GLU A 120 3.54 -16.99 -11.33
CA GLU A 120 2.63 -16.95 -10.18
C GLU A 120 2.33 -18.37 -9.68
N PRO A 121 2.37 -18.64 -8.36
CA PRO A 121 2.01 -19.95 -7.83
C PRO A 121 0.57 -20.28 -8.25
N SER A 122 0.38 -21.39 -8.97
CA SER A 122 -0.97 -21.84 -9.30
C SER A 122 -1.71 -22.14 -8.00
N ALA A 123 -2.85 -21.49 -7.80
CA ALA A 123 -3.74 -21.77 -6.70
C ALA A 123 -5.05 -22.27 -7.29
N GLY A 124 -5.35 -23.55 -7.10
CA GLY A 124 -6.67 -24.09 -7.42
C GLY A 124 -7.78 -23.31 -6.71
N PHE A 125 -8.98 -23.32 -7.28
CA PHE A 125 -10.13 -22.57 -6.77
C PHE A 125 -10.35 -22.77 -5.26
N ALA A 126 -10.30 -24.02 -4.78
CA ALA A 126 -10.45 -24.35 -3.35
C ALA A 126 -9.41 -23.65 -2.46
N ARG A 127 -8.12 -23.68 -2.85
CA ARG A 127 -7.05 -22.98 -2.11
C ARG A 127 -7.26 -21.46 -2.13
N GLY A 128 -7.75 -20.93 -3.25
CA GLY A 128 -8.13 -19.52 -3.37
C GLY A 128 -9.26 -19.12 -2.40
N LEU A 129 -10.31 -19.95 -2.33
CA LEU A 129 -11.45 -19.75 -1.44
C LEU A 129 -11.06 -19.86 0.03
N LEU A 130 -10.32 -20.91 0.41
CA LEU A 130 -9.82 -21.08 1.78
C LEU A 130 -8.95 -19.90 2.22
N ARG A 131 -8.06 -19.41 1.34
CA ARG A 131 -7.26 -18.23 1.61
C ARG A 131 -8.13 -16.99 1.84
N ALA A 132 -9.20 -16.81 1.06
CA ALA A 132 -10.11 -15.68 1.26
C ALA A 132 -10.87 -15.79 2.59
N LEU A 133 -11.49 -16.94 2.86
CA LEU A 133 -12.27 -17.19 4.08
C LEU A 133 -11.43 -17.09 5.36
N THR A 134 -10.16 -17.47 5.28
CA THR A 134 -9.24 -17.43 6.44
C THR A 134 -8.42 -16.14 6.53
N LEU A 135 -8.72 -15.15 5.70
CA LEU A 135 -7.99 -13.88 5.63
C LEU A 135 -6.47 -14.06 5.44
N GLY A 136 -6.08 -14.88 4.47
CA GLY A 136 -4.68 -15.18 4.17
C GLY A 136 -4.03 -16.14 5.16
N GLY A 137 -4.81 -16.87 5.97
CA GLY A 137 -4.29 -17.76 7.02
C GLY A 137 -4.34 -17.18 8.43
N HIS A 138 -4.78 -15.92 8.60
CA HIS A 138 -4.81 -15.24 9.90
C HIS A 138 -5.82 -15.88 10.88
N LEU A 139 -6.86 -16.54 10.35
CA LEU A 139 -7.88 -17.27 11.12
C LEU A 139 -7.55 -18.76 11.31
N VAL A 140 -6.50 -19.28 10.67
CA VAL A 140 -6.11 -20.71 10.78
C VAL A 140 -5.34 -20.92 12.07
N PRO A 141 -5.61 -21.95 12.89
CA PRO A 141 -4.81 -22.28 14.08
C PRO A 141 -3.31 -22.41 13.79
N ALA A 142 -2.45 -21.96 14.70
CA ALA A 142 -1.00 -21.91 14.47
C ALA A 142 -0.39 -23.31 14.25
N ALA A 143 -0.97 -24.34 14.87
CA ALA A 143 -0.55 -25.73 14.71
C ALA A 143 -0.73 -26.28 13.28
N LEU A 144 -1.56 -25.64 12.45
CA LEU A 144 -1.79 -26.03 11.05
C LEU A 144 -0.95 -25.23 10.05
N LEU A 145 -0.08 -24.34 10.54
CA LEU A 145 0.76 -23.50 9.71
C LEU A 145 2.22 -23.92 9.83
N ASP A 146 2.94 -23.84 8.71
CA ASP A 146 4.35 -24.15 8.64
C ASP A 146 5.19 -23.03 9.29
N ALA A 147 6.18 -23.45 10.09
CA ALA A 147 7.20 -22.57 10.65
C ALA A 147 8.27 -22.20 9.63
N LYS A 148 8.47 -23.05 8.60
CA LYS A 148 9.35 -22.76 7.48
C LYS A 148 8.83 -21.54 6.73
N PRO A 149 9.67 -20.54 6.48
CA PRO A 149 9.24 -19.34 5.78
C PRO A 149 8.90 -19.65 4.32
N SER A 150 7.80 -19.09 3.83
CA SER A 150 7.56 -19.00 2.40
C SER A 150 8.52 -17.98 1.77
N LEU A 151 8.75 -18.05 0.46
CA LEU A 151 9.53 -17.05 -0.28
C LEU A 151 8.66 -16.44 -1.38
N TYR A 152 8.62 -15.10 -1.46
CA TYR A 152 7.94 -14.38 -2.54
C TYR A 152 8.75 -13.18 -3.02
N VAL A 153 8.53 -12.75 -4.27
CA VAL A 153 9.26 -11.63 -4.91
C VAL A 153 8.39 -10.38 -4.97
N THR A 154 8.96 -9.22 -4.64
CA THR A 154 8.25 -7.92 -4.58
C THR A 154 7.67 -7.42 -5.90
N HIS A 155 8.29 -7.77 -7.03
CA HIS A 155 8.00 -7.17 -8.34
C HIS A 155 7.16 -8.04 -9.28
N ARG A 156 6.62 -9.17 -8.78
CA ARG A 156 5.83 -10.09 -9.61
C ARG A 156 4.41 -10.24 -9.08
N VAL A 157 3.45 -10.30 -10.01
CA VAL A 157 2.03 -10.40 -9.70
C VAL A 157 1.75 -11.75 -9.02
N GLY A 158 0.94 -11.71 -7.96
CA GLY A 158 0.36 -12.91 -7.34
C GLY A 158 1.25 -13.73 -6.41
N GLN A 159 2.55 -13.43 -6.32
CA GLN A 159 3.50 -14.17 -5.47
C GLN A 159 3.15 -14.16 -3.97
N TRP A 160 2.46 -13.12 -3.50
CA TRP A 160 1.93 -13.03 -2.13
C TRP A 160 0.99 -14.19 -1.74
N ARG A 161 0.45 -14.93 -2.72
CA ARG A 161 -0.41 -16.10 -2.52
C ARG A 161 0.36 -17.29 -1.93
N ALA A 162 1.68 -17.36 -2.11
CA ALA A 162 2.53 -18.43 -1.60
C ALA A 162 2.57 -18.48 -0.06
N ASN A 163 2.32 -17.34 0.60
CA ASN A 163 2.39 -17.22 2.05
C ASN A 163 1.25 -17.94 2.77
N PHE A 164 0.16 -18.29 2.07
CA PHE A 164 -0.93 -19.03 2.68
C PHE A 164 -0.45 -20.40 3.16
N GLY A 165 -0.60 -20.66 4.46
CA GLY A 165 -0.11 -21.87 5.13
C GLY A 165 1.18 -21.67 5.92
N HIS A 166 1.77 -20.47 5.93
CA HIS A 166 3.03 -20.19 6.63
C HIS A 166 2.86 -19.16 7.73
N THR A 167 3.70 -19.23 8.75
CA THR A 167 3.76 -18.24 9.85
C THR A 167 4.78 -17.12 9.59
N ARG A 168 5.67 -17.31 8.63
CA ARG A 168 6.73 -16.37 8.24
C ARG A 168 6.85 -16.32 6.73
N SER A 169 7.29 -15.18 6.23
CA SER A 169 7.52 -14.96 4.82
C SER A 169 8.84 -14.25 4.60
N HIS A 170 9.58 -14.66 3.58
CA HIS A 170 10.77 -14.01 3.07
C HIS A 170 10.41 -13.25 1.80
N CYS A 171 10.61 -11.94 1.85
CA CYS A 171 10.32 -11.02 0.76
C CYS A 171 11.62 -10.67 0.03
N LEU A 172 11.81 -11.27 -1.15
CA LEU A 172 13.00 -11.04 -1.98
C LEU A 172 12.78 -9.86 -2.93
N ASN A 173 13.66 -8.88 -2.87
CA ASN A 173 13.77 -7.81 -3.85
C ASN A 173 15.02 -8.02 -4.70
N ARG A 174 14.84 -8.62 -5.89
CA ARG A 174 15.93 -8.92 -6.83
C ARG A 174 16.66 -7.67 -7.33
N GLY A 175 15.96 -6.53 -7.44
CA GLY A 175 16.55 -5.30 -8.00
C GLY A 175 17.57 -4.61 -7.09
N VAL A 176 17.53 -4.91 -5.79
CA VAL A 176 18.49 -4.36 -4.80
C VAL A 176 19.18 -5.47 -3.99
N HIS A 177 19.08 -6.72 -4.45
CA HIS A 177 19.68 -7.90 -3.82
C HIS A 177 19.41 -8.01 -2.30
N SER A 178 18.21 -7.66 -1.86
CA SER A 178 17.82 -7.70 -0.45
C SER A 178 16.71 -8.71 -0.20
N CYS A 179 16.74 -9.40 0.94
CA CYS A 179 15.63 -10.22 1.40
C CYS A 179 15.22 -9.80 2.82
N GLN A 180 13.92 -9.73 3.05
CA GLN A 180 13.33 -9.26 4.31
C GLN A 180 12.42 -10.32 4.92
N GLY A 181 12.61 -10.62 6.20
CA GLY A 181 11.73 -11.50 6.97
C GLY A 181 10.50 -10.75 7.48
N LEU A 182 9.32 -11.27 7.17
CA LEU A 182 8.01 -10.74 7.57
C LEU A 182 7.25 -11.81 8.37
N PRO A 183 7.08 -11.64 9.70
CA PRO A 183 6.32 -12.57 10.52
C PRO A 183 4.81 -12.30 10.40
N MET A 184 4.00 -13.36 10.45
CA MET A 184 2.54 -13.20 10.56
C MET A 184 2.18 -12.63 11.95
N ARG A 185 1.50 -11.48 11.97
CA ARG A 185 0.96 -10.83 13.17
C ARG A 185 -0.57 -10.86 13.11
N ARG A 186 -1.18 -11.93 13.67
CA ARG A 186 -2.63 -12.20 13.56
C ARG A 186 -3.51 -11.04 13.96
N LEU A 187 -3.44 -10.63 15.22
CA LEU A 187 -4.30 -9.57 15.77
C LEU A 187 -4.10 -8.24 15.06
N LEU A 188 -2.84 -7.88 14.75
CA LEU A 188 -2.53 -6.68 13.99
C LEU A 188 -3.12 -6.74 12.57
N GLY A 189 -2.93 -7.85 11.87
CA GLY A 189 -3.44 -8.06 10.52
C GLY A 189 -4.96 -7.94 10.47
N LEU A 190 -5.67 -8.60 11.38
CA LEU A 190 -7.13 -8.52 11.50
C LEU A 190 -7.59 -7.10 11.84
N ALA A 191 -6.93 -6.42 12.79
CA ALA A 191 -7.27 -5.06 13.17
C ALA A 191 -7.06 -4.05 12.02
N LEU A 192 -5.96 -4.18 11.27
CA LEU A 192 -5.69 -3.34 10.11
C LEU A 192 -6.65 -3.63 8.95
N PHE A 193 -7.01 -4.89 8.72
CA PHE A 193 -7.99 -5.26 7.71
C PHE A 193 -9.40 -4.75 8.06
N ALA A 194 -9.79 -4.82 9.34
CA ALA A 194 -11.02 -4.20 9.82
C ALA A 194 -11.02 -2.68 9.61
N ARG A 195 -9.90 -2.00 9.87
CA ARG A 195 -9.74 -0.57 9.54
C ARG A 195 -9.87 -0.31 8.04
N ALA A 196 -9.34 -1.19 7.20
CA ALA A 196 -9.49 -1.10 5.75
C ALA A 196 -10.97 -1.26 5.33
N LEU A 197 -11.74 -2.18 5.96
CA LEU A 197 -13.18 -2.32 5.73
C LEU A 197 -13.97 -1.07 6.10
N VAL A 198 -13.70 -0.49 7.27
CA VAL A 198 -14.33 0.77 7.69
C VAL A 198 -13.98 1.91 6.73
N CYS A 199 -12.71 2.01 6.34
CA CYS A 199 -12.25 3.03 5.39
C CYS A 199 -12.91 2.84 4.00
N ALA A 200 -13.00 1.60 3.52
CA ALA A 200 -13.65 1.25 2.26
C ALA A 200 -15.14 1.58 2.29
N TRP A 201 -15.83 1.33 3.41
CA TRP A 201 -17.23 1.70 3.58
C TRP A 201 -17.44 3.22 3.53
N ARG A 202 -16.61 3.99 4.26
CA ARG A 202 -16.62 5.46 4.21
C ARG A 202 -16.36 5.98 2.80
N LEU A 203 -15.44 5.33 2.07
CA LEU A 203 -15.14 5.67 0.69
C LEU A 203 -16.34 5.37 -0.21
N ALA A 204 -16.92 4.16 -0.14
CA ALA A 204 -18.04 3.76 -0.98
C ALA A 204 -19.25 4.71 -0.83
N LEU A 205 -19.58 5.10 0.40
CA LEU A 205 -20.76 5.94 0.67
C LEU A 205 -20.48 7.46 0.61
N GLY A 206 -19.27 7.88 0.99
CA GLY A 206 -18.90 9.29 1.14
C GLY A 206 -18.20 9.91 -0.06
N PHE A 207 -17.78 9.10 -1.05
CA PHE A 207 -16.93 9.59 -2.14
C PHE A 207 -17.55 10.75 -2.92
N TRP A 208 -18.84 10.73 -3.17
CA TRP A 208 -19.50 11.78 -3.95
C TRP A 208 -19.47 13.14 -3.23
N LYS A 209 -19.64 13.16 -1.90
CA LYS A 209 -19.57 14.39 -1.08
C LYS A 209 -18.16 14.97 -1.12
N ILE A 210 -17.16 14.15 -0.81
CA ILE A 210 -15.77 14.60 -0.75
C ILE A 210 -15.28 14.99 -2.15
N ARG A 211 -15.73 14.29 -3.21
CA ARG A 211 -15.44 14.62 -4.60
C ARG A 211 -15.86 16.04 -4.98
N ARG A 212 -17.03 16.48 -4.52
CA ARG A 212 -17.50 17.86 -4.73
C ARG A 212 -16.53 18.87 -4.13
N VAL A 213 -16.12 18.68 -2.88
CA VAL A 213 -15.17 19.55 -2.18
C VAL A 213 -13.82 19.61 -2.91
N TRP A 214 -13.29 18.46 -3.33
CA TRP A 214 -12.03 18.40 -4.09
C TRP A 214 -12.09 19.15 -5.42
N ARG A 215 -13.25 19.15 -6.11
CA ARG A 215 -13.43 19.88 -7.37
C ARG A 215 -13.56 21.37 -7.19
N GLU A 216 -14.37 21.79 -6.22
CA GLU A 216 -14.57 23.21 -5.91
C GLU A 216 -13.23 23.88 -5.56
N ARG A 217 -12.34 23.15 -4.88
CA ARG A 217 -10.99 23.62 -4.51
C ARG A 217 -9.92 23.38 -5.57
N ALA A 218 -10.22 22.67 -6.67
CA ALA A 218 -9.21 22.30 -7.67
C ALA A 218 -8.55 23.51 -8.35
N GLY A 219 -9.35 24.53 -8.68
CA GLY A 219 -8.84 25.77 -9.28
C GLY A 219 -7.90 26.53 -8.35
N GLU A 220 -8.25 26.64 -7.07
CA GLU A 220 -7.42 27.28 -6.05
C GLU A 220 -6.11 26.53 -5.83
N MET A 221 -6.15 25.20 -5.66
CA MET A 221 -4.94 24.37 -5.48
C MET A 221 -3.98 24.44 -6.67
N ALA A 222 -4.48 24.74 -7.87
CA ALA A 222 -3.67 24.92 -9.07
C ALA A 222 -3.25 26.39 -9.30
N SER A 223 -3.70 27.33 -8.46
CA SER A 223 -3.46 28.75 -8.64
C SER A 223 -2.05 29.15 -8.21
N ALA A 224 -1.45 30.10 -8.92
CA ALA A 224 -0.14 30.65 -8.56
C ALA A 224 -0.15 31.29 -7.17
N ALA A 225 -1.26 31.92 -6.76
CA ALA A 225 -1.40 32.54 -5.44
C ALA A 225 -1.27 31.51 -4.31
N SER A 226 -1.98 30.38 -4.40
CA SER A 226 -1.90 29.33 -3.40
C SER A 226 -0.51 28.71 -3.30
N TRP A 227 0.19 28.53 -4.43
CA TRP A 227 1.57 28.03 -4.41
C TRP A 227 2.57 29.04 -3.86
N ARG A 228 2.40 30.34 -4.14
CA ARG A 228 3.23 31.38 -3.51
C ARG A 228 3.07 31.38 -2.00
N SER A 229 1.84 31.29 -1.51
CA SER A 229 1.55 31.17 -0.08
C SER A 229 2.21 29.94 0.54
N LEU A 230 2.00 28.77 -0.07
CA LEU A 230 2.56 27.50 0.42
C LEU A 230 4.10 27.49 0.46
N LEU A 231 4.74 28.14 -0.52
CA LEU A 231 6.20 28.23 -0.62
C LEU A 231 6.79 29.40 0.18
N GLY A 232 5.96 30.23 0.83
CA GLY A 232 6.42 31.40 1.58
C GLY A 232 6.93 32.56 0.70
N LEU A 233 6.43 32.66 -0.54
CA LEU A 233 6.83 33.63 -1.56
C LEU A 233 5.86 34.83 -1.67
N GLU A 234 5.16 35.18 -0.59
CA GLU A 234 4.15 36.26 -0.59
C GLU A 234 4.76 37.68 -0.58
N LYS A 235 6.09 37.81 -0.54
CA LYS A 235 6.81 39.07 -0.28
C LYS A 235 7.74 39.56 -1.40
N ASP A 236 7.58 39.06 -2.63
CA ASP A 236 8.27 39.59 -3.81
C ASP A 236 7.28 40.24 -4.80
#